data_AF-A0A1X1MU08-F1
#
_entry.id   AF-A0A1X1MU08-F1
#
_cell.length_a   1.000
_cell.length_b   1.000
_cell.length_c   1.000
_cell.angle_alpha   90.00
_cell.angle_beta   90.00
_cell.angle_gamma   90.00
#
_symmetry.space_group_name_H-M   'P 1'
#
loop_
_entity.id
_entity.type
_entity.pdbx_description
1 polymer ?
#
loop_
_entity_poly.entity_id
_entity_poly.type
_entity_poly.pdbx_seq_one_letter_code
_entity_poly.pdbx_strand_id
1 'polypeptide(L)'
;HRPSDGPLFAIYADEMGRGDIAKNHITLIQQALASMDIHLPHPRSEEFLTQAELPDLTYPYATYQLSLALFPDSRYEEILGYSLGVEMFGLGELRLHEMEKMRHHRFDIAYEAAHLSIDNVSAGHARQATDLIVGYLDHVGRTAGPVAVERAWQRVWRGYASFAFFVEPQLARRLMAGRAAA
;
A
#
# COMPACT_ATOMS: atom_id res chain seq x y z
N HIS A 1 -0.82 20.34 12.15
CA HIS A 1 -0.77 18.97 11.64
C HIS A 1 -2.13 18.34 11.74
N ARG A 2 -2.52 17.58 10.70
CA ARG A 2 -3.78 16.81 10.71
C ARG A 2 -3.61 15.65 11.70
N PRO A 3 -4.67 15.17 12.35
CA PRO A 3 -4.57 14.10 13.35
C PRO A 3 -3.90 12.82 12.83
N SER A 4 -3.99 12.53 11.53
CA SER A 4 -3.47 11.30 10.95
C SER A 4 -2.06 11.41 10.35
N ASP A 5 -1.45 12.61 10.28
CA ASP A 5 -0.11 12.79 9.70
C ASP A 5 0.96 11.97 10.46
N GLY A 6 0.94 12.02 11.79
CA GLY A 6 1.88 11.29 12.65
C GLY A 6 1.74 9.77 12.53
N PRO A 7 0.52 9.20 12.65
CA PRO A 7 0.27 7.79 12.39
C PRO A 7 0.70 7.31 11.00
N LEU A 8 0.40 8.06 9.93
CA LEU A 8 0.86 7.71 8.58
C LEU A 8 2.38 7.70 8.48
N PHE A 9 3.05 8.66 9.10
CA PHE A 9 4.50 8.68 9.17
C PHE A 9 5.06 7.48 9.96
N ALA A 10 4.35 7.02 10.99
CA ALA A 10 4.78 5.84 11.75
C ALA A 10 4.75 4.57 10.89
N ILE A 11 3.69 4.37 10.08
CA ILE A 11 3.61 3.28 9.10
C ILE A 11 4.79 3.38 8.12
N TYR A 12 4.99 4.55 7.50
CA TYR A 12 6.14 4.77 6.61
C TYR A 12 7.50 4.48 7.27
N ALA A 13 7.68 4.90 8.54
CA ALA A 13 8.91 4.66 9.27
C ALA A 13 9.15 3.16 9.50
N ASP A 14 8.11 2.37 9.73
CA ASP A 14 8.19 0.92 9.85
C ASP A 14 8.61 0.28 8.51
N GLU A 15 8.01 0.68 7.39
CA GLU A 15 8.40 0.24 6.04
C GLU A 15 9.88 0.54 5.74
N MET A 16 10.36 1.70 6.22
CA MET A 16 11.76 2.08 6.07
C MET A 16 12.70 1.39 7.06
N GLY A 17 12.21 0.51 7.94
CA GLY A 17 12.98 -0.24 8.92
C GLY A 17 13.32 0.54 10.20
N ARG A 18 12.70 1.70 10.43
CA ARG A 18 12.94 2.60 11.57
C ARG A 18 14.42 2.97 11.78
N GLY A 19 15.18 3.08 10.69
CA GLY A 19 16.61 3.39 10.72
C GLY A 19 17.53 2.16 10.75
N ASP A 20 16.97 0.94 10.82
CA ASP A 20 17.71 -0.31 10.63
C ASP A 20 17.58 -0.76 9.18
N ILE A 21 18.67 -0.63 8.41
CA ILE A 21 18.73 -0.99 6.98
C ILE A 21 18.37 -2.47 6.77
N ALA A 22 18.70 -3.36 7.70
CA ALA A 22 18.38 -4.78 7.57
C ALA A 22 16.87 -5.06 7.61
N LYS A 23 16.07 -4.11 8.12
CA LYS A 23 14.60 -4.19 8.18
C LYS A 23 13.91 -3.33 7.11
N ASN A 24 14.68 -2.57 6.33
CA ASN A 24 14.13 -1.74 5.28
C ASN A 24 13.49 -2.62 4.19
N HIS A 25 12.26 -2.33 3.81
CA HIS A 25 11.50 -3.19 2.90
C HIS A 25 12.07 -3.24 1.47
N ILE A 26 12.77 -2.18 1.03
CA ILE A 26 13.52 -2.19 -0.24
C ILE A 26 14.70 -3.16 -0.14
N THR A 27 15.40 -3.18 0.99
CA THR A 27 16.48 -4.14 1.23
C THR A 27 15.96 -5.58 1.27
N LEU A 28 14.85 -5.82 1.98
CA LEU A 28 14.25 -7.15 2.09
C LEU A 28 13.77 -7.69 0.73
N ILE A 29 13.11 -6.87 -0.10
CA ILE A 29 12.67 -7.33 -1.43
C ILE A 29 13.86 -7.59 -2.36
N GLN A 30 14.93 -6.79 -2.28
CA GLN A 30 16.15 -7.03 -3.05
C GLN A 30 16.84 -8.34 -2.63
N GLN A 31 16.84 -8.68 -1.34
CA GLN A 31 17.33 -9.97 -0.84
C GLN A 31 16.51 -11.14 -1.38
N ALA A 32 15.17 -11.02 -1.34
CA ALA A 32 14.28 -12.02 -1.90
C ALA A 32 14.53 -12.24 -3.41
N LEU A 33 14.64 -11.16 -4.19
CA LEU A 33 14.96 -11.23 -5.62
C LEU A 33 16.34 -11.84 -5.89
N ALA A 34 17.37 -11.45 -5.14
CA ALA A 34 18.71 -12.00 -5.28
C ALA A 34 18.75 -13.52 -4.97
N SER A 35 17.92 -14.00 -4.04
CA SER A 35 17.79 -15.45 -3.79
C SER A 35 17.20 -16.23 -4.98
N MET A 36 16.56 -15.54 -5.93
CA MET A 36 16.03 -16.08 -7.18
C MET A 36 16.95 -15.82 -8.37
N ASP A 37 18.18 -15.34 -8.15
CA ASP A 37 19.13 -14.91 -9.20
C ASP A 37 18.60 -13.72 -10.03
N ILE A 38 17.70 -12.91 -9.45
CA ILE A 38 17.16 -11.70 -10.07
C ILE A 38 17.85 -10.49 -9.45
N HIS A 39 18.52 -9.70 -10.28
CA HIS A 39 19.21 -8.48 -9.87
C HIS A 39 18.62 -7.29 -10.59
N LEU A 40 17.92 -6.44 -9.83
CA LEU A 40 17.36 -5.19 -10.33
C LEU A 40 18.18 -3.99 -9.82
N PRO A 41 18.33 -2.92 -10.62
CA PRO A 41 18.93 -1.69 -10.15
C PRO A 41 18.13 -1.10 -8.97
N HIS A 42 18.83 -0.49 -8.01
CA HIS A 42 18.15 0.19 -6.91
C HIS A 42 17.31 1.36 -7.47
N PRO A 43 16.08 1.62 -6.98
CA PRO A 43 15.24 2.74 -7.47
C PRO A 43 15.83 4.15 -7.35
N ARG A 44 17.04 4.28 -6.80
CA ARG A 44 17.80 5.54 -6.64
C ARG A 44 19.04 5.59 -7.53
N SER A 45 19.40 4.51 -8.24
CA SER A 45 20.50 4.51 -9.19
C SER A 45 20.03 5.01 -10.55
N GLU A 46 20.94 5.60 -11.33
CA GLU A 46 20.64 6.03 -12.71
C GLU A 46 20.27 4.84 -13.61
N GLU A 47 20.83 3.66 -13.34
CA GLU A 47 20.54 2.41 -14.06
C GLU A 47 19.05 2.05 -14.04
N PHE A 48 18.32 2.43 -12.98
CA PHE A 48 16.87 2.20 -12.89
C PHE A 48 16.10 2.90 -14.02
N LEU A 49 16.60 4.02 -14.54
CA LEU A 49 15.96 4.77 -15.62
C LEU A 49 15.93 4.00 -16.95
N THR A 50 16.88 3.08 -17.12
CA THR A 50 17.05 2.29 -18.34
C THR A 50 16.86 0.79 -18.10
N GLN A 51 16.32 0.40 -16.94
CA GLN A 51 16.01 -0.99 -16.63
C GLN A 51 15.00 -1.54 -17.65
N ALA A 52 15.10 -2.83 -17.97
CA ALA A 52 14.23 -3.50 -18.92
C ALA A 52 13.67 -4.84 -18.40
N GLU A 53 14.05 -5.22 -17.18
CA GLU A 53 13.72 -6.48 -16.53
C GLU A 53 12.26 -6.51 -16.06
N LEU A 54 11.73 -5.38 -15.58
CA LEU A 54 10.34 -5.27 -15.14
C LEU A 54 9.39 -4.96 -16.30
N PRO A 55 8.25 -5.67 -16.39
CA PRO A 55 7.27 -5.42 -17.44
C PRO A 55 6.53 -4.09 -17.20
N ASP A 56 6.24 -3.38 -18.29
CA ASP A 56 5.56 -2.07 -18.28
C ASP A 56 4.22 -2.07 -17.52
N LEU A 57 3.55 -3.23 -17.48
CA LEU A 57 2.28 -3.43 -16.78
C LEU A 57 2.36 -3.18 -15.27
N THR A 58 3.56 -3.13 -14.67
CA THR A 58 3.76 -2.86 -13.24
C THR A 58 3.80 -1.36 -12.91
N TYR A 59 4.26 -0.51 -13.84
CA TYR A 59 4.40 0.92 -13.62
C TYR A 59 3.11 1.70 -13.39
N PRO A 60 1.94 1.35 -13.98
CA PRO A 60 0.69 2.06 -13.68
C PRO A 60 0.35 2.10 -12.19
N TYR A 61 0.62 1.02 -11.45
CA TYR A 61 0.40 0.95 -10.01
C TYR A 61 1.31 1.93 -9.26
N ALA A 62 2.62 1.87 -9.50
CA ALA A 62 3.58 2.78 -8.88
C ALA A 62 3.34 4.25 -9.27
N THR A 63 2.97 4.50 -10.52
CA THR A 63 2.67 5.85 -11.03
C THR A 63 1.42 6.42 -10.37
N TYR A 64 0.42 5.58 -10.12
CA TYR A 64 -0.78 5.97 -9.39
C TYR A 64 -0.45 6.40 -7.95
N GLN A 65 0.36 5.62 -7.23
CA GLN A 65 0.83 5.97 -5.89
C GLN A 65 1.57 7.32 -5.87
N LEU A 66 2.51 7.50 -6.80
CA LEU A 66 3.24 8.77 -6.96
C LEU A 66 2.28 9.93 -7.24
N SER A 67 1.27 9.72 -8.09
CA SER A 67 0.29 10.75 -8.41
C SER A 67 -0.51 11.21 -7.19
N LEU A 68 -0.86 10.30 -6.27
CA LEU A 68 -1.50 10.66 -5.01
C LEU A 68 -0.54 11.43 -4.10
N ALA A 69 0.71 10.96 -3.99
CA ALA A 69 1.75 11.54 -3.15
C ALA A 69 2.16 12.96 -3.57
N LEU A 70 1.99 13.32 -4.85
CA LEU A 70 2.24 14.69 -5.35
C LEU A 70 1.20 15.70 -4.88
N PHE A 71 0.04 15.26 -4.38
CA PHE A 71 -1.07 16.13 -3.99
C PHE A 71 -1.62 15.82 -2.58
N PRO A 72 -0.77 15.77 -1.53
CA PRO A 72 -1.16 15.30 -0.21
C PRO A 72 -2.21 16.19 0.47
N ASP A 73 -2.30 17.46 0.07
CA ASP A 73 -3.29 18.38 0.60
C ASP A 73 -4.67 18.20 -0.03
N SER A 74 -4.73 18.00 -1.35
CA SER A 74 -5.99 17.88 -2.09
C SER A 74 -6.45 16.44 -2.28
N ARG A 75 -5.61 15.45 -1.97
CA ARG A 75 -5.90 14.01 -2.04
C ARG A 75 -5.79 13.30 -0.70
N TYR A 76 -5.80 14.04 0.41
CA TYR A 76 -5.56 13.49 1.74
C TYR A 76 -6.48 12.31 2.08
N GLU A 77 -7.78 12.46 1.89
CA GLU A 77 -8.76 11.42 2.20
C GLU A 77 -8.63 10.20 1.28
N GLU A 78 -8.34 10.40 -0.01
CA GLU A 78 -8.02 9.30 -0.91
C GLU A 78 -6.73 8.59 -0.48
N ILE A 79 -5.71 9.31 0.00
CA ILE A 79 -4.49 8.72 0.55
C ILE A 79 -4.81 7.85 1.76
N LEU A 80 -5.66 8.31 2.70
CA LEU A 80 -6.03 7.51 3.87
C LEU A 80 -6.67 6.18 3.45
N GLY A 81 -7.62 6.23 2.52
CA GLY A 81 -8.29 5.03 2.02
C GLY A 81 -7.38 4.13 1.20
N TYR A 82 -6.48 4.71 0.40
CA TYR A 82 -5.50 3.96 -0.38
C TYR A 82 -4.51 3.23 0.54
N SER A 83 -4.00 3.89 1.57
CA SER A 83 -3.15 3.27 2.60
C SER A 83 -3.85 2.07 3.23
N LEU A 84 -5.11 2.20 3.67
CA LEU A 84 -5.87 1.06 4.19
C LEU A 84 -5.94 -0.10 3.18
N GLY A 85 -6.17 0.19 1.90
CA GLY A 85 -6.18 -0.82 0.84
C GLY A 85 -4.86 -1.59 0.76
N VAL A 86 -3.74 -0.87 0.78
CA VAL A 86 -2.39 -1.45 0.77
C VAL A 86 -2.19 -2.36 1.99
N GLU A 87 -2.48 -1.87 3.19
CA GLU A 87 -2.28 -2.64 4.43
C GLU A 87 -3.18 -3.89 4.49
N MET A 88 -4.38 -3.83 3.92
CA MET A 88 -5.31 -4.96 3.86
C MET A 88 -4.97 -5.99 2.77
N PHE A 89 -4.15 -5.64 1.79
CA PHE A 89 -3.77 -6.59 0.74
C PHE A 89 -2.77 -7.63 1.22
N GLY A 90 -1.94 -7.26 2.20
CA GLY A 90 -0.95 -8.13 2.81
C GLY A 90 -1.49 -9.11 3.84
N LEU A 91 -2.81 -9.33 3.94
CA LEU A 91 -3.38 -10.12 5.03
C LEU A 91 -3.03 -11.61 4.95
N GLY A 92 -2.87 -12.20 6.14
CA GLY A 92 -1.97 -13.32 6.41
C GLY A 92 -2.10 -14.59 5.56
N GLU A 93 -3.26 -14.93 4.99
CA GLU A 93 -3.37 -16.13 4.15
C GLU A 93 -2.56 -16.02 2.85
N LEU A 94 -2.59 -14.86 2.20
CA LEU A 94 -1.82 -14.64 0.98
C LEU A 94 -0.31 -14.72 1.27
N ARG A 95 0.14 -14.05 2.34
CA ARG A 95 1.54 -14.05 2.76
C ARG A 95 2.03 -15.44 3.14
N LEU A 96 1.24 -16.19 3.91
CA LEU A 96 1.57 -17.58 4.27
C LEU A 96 1.71 -18.44 3.02
N HIS A 97 0.79 -18.30 2.06
CA HIS A 97 0.84 -19.03 0.81
C HIS A 97 2.08 -18.69 -0.03
N GLU A 98 2.46 -17.41 -0.13
CA GLU A 98 3.69 -17.01 -0.83
C GLU A 98 4.95 -17.52 -0.11
N MET A 99 4.99 -17.45 1.22
CA MET A 99 6.10 -18.00 2.01
C MET A 99 6.27 -19.51 1.80
N GLU A 100 5.18 -20.27 1.68
CA GLU A 100 5.23 -21.70 1.38
C GLU A 100 5.85 -21.98 0.01
N LYS A 101 5.47 -21.22 -1.03
CA LYS A 101 6.05 -21.34 -2.38
C LYS A 101 7.53 -20.99 -2.38
N MET A 102 7.90 -19.88 -1.76
CA MET A 102 9.29 -19.44 -1.67
C MET A 102 10.16 -20.48 -0.95
N ARG A 103 9.67 -21.03 0.18
CA ARG A 103 10.35 -22.12 0.89
C ARG A 103 10.52 -23.37 0.03
N HIS A 104 9.48 -23.76 -0.72
CA HIS A 104 9.55 -24.90 -1.64
C HIS A 104 10.70 -24.77 -2.63
N HIS A 105 10.95 -23.56 -3.12
CA HIS A 105 12.03 -23.24 -4.04
C HIS A 105 13.35 -22.80 -3.36
N ARG A 106 13.42 -22.81 -2.02
CA ARG A 106 14.57 -22.37 -1.21
C ARG A 106 14.96 -20.90 -1.41
N PHE A 107 13.98 -20.06 -1.69
CA PHE A 107 14.13 -18.61 -1.76
C PHE A 107 14.04 -17.98 -0.36
N ASP A 108 14.63 -16.79 -0.22
CA ASP A 108 14.59 -16.01 1.01
C ASP A 108 13.16 -15.48 1.25
N ILE A 109 12.66 -15.65 2.47
CA ILE A 109 11.29 -15.29 2.87
C ILE A 109 11.21 -14.06 3.78
N ALA A 110 12.32 -13.39 4.06
CA ALA A 110 12.39 -12.31 5.04
C ALA A 110 11.42 -11.17 4.72
N TYR A 111 11.24 -10.86 3.43
CA TYR A 111 10.26 -9.87 2.97
C TYR A 111 8.82 -10.25 3.35
N GLU A 112 8.36 -11.46 3.02
CA GLU A 112 6.99 -11.89 3.35
C GLU A 112 6.79 -12.10 4.85
N ALA A 113 7.84 -12.58 5.55
CA ALA A 113 7.81 -12.78 6.99
C ALA A 113 7.66 -11.46 7.76
N ALA A 114 8.32 -10.39 7.28
CA ALA A 114 8.19 -9.06 7.88
C ALA A 114 6.73 -8.59 7.86
N HIS A 115 6.09 -8.64 6.69
CA HIS A 115 4.70 -8.23 6.49
C HIS A 115 3.69 -9.08 7.27
N LEU A 116 3.92 -10.39 7.42
CA LEU A 116 3.05 -11.24 8.25
C LEU A 116 2.98 -10.73 9.71
N SER A 117 4.07 -10.14 10.21
CA SER A 117 4.13 -9.60 11.56
C SER A 117 3.55 -8.19 11.69
N ILE A 118 3.73 -7.33 10.68
CA ILE A 118 3.38 -5.90 10.76
C ILE A 118 2.04 -5.53 10.08
N ASP A 119 1.54 -6.27 9.09
CA ASP A 119 0.33 -5.89 8.30
C ASP A 119 -0.99 -6.41 8.90
N ASN A 120 -0.99 -7.02 10.09
CA ASN A 120 -2.14 -7.78 10.56
C ASN A 120 -3.36 -6.93 11.01
N VAL A 121 -4.57 -7.50 10.92
CA VAL A 121 -5.85 -6.83 11.27
C VAL A 121 -6.03 -6.56 12.76
N SER A 122 -5.33 -7.30 13.64
CA SER A 122 -5.53 -7.20 15.09
C SER A 122 -4.73 -6.07 15.73
N ALA A 123 -3.48 -5.87 15.32
CA ALA A 123 -2.55 -4.91 15.91
C ALA A 123 -1.57 -4.28 14.89
N GLY A 124 -1.61 -4.70 13.63
CA GLY A 124 -0.73 -4.25 12.56
C GLY A 124 -1.20 -2.99 11.83
N HIS A 125 -0.54 -2.67 10.73
CA HIS A 125 -0.80 -1.47 9.94
C HIS A 125 -2.24 -1.39 9.42
N ALA A 126 -2.90 -2.51 9.11
CA ALA A 126 -4.32 -2.52 8.73
C ALA A 126 -5.23 -1.99 9.85
N ARG A 127 -4.95 -2.35 11.12
CA ARG A 127 -5.66 -1.81 12.28
C ARG A 127 -5.37 -0.33 12.44
N GLN A 128 -4.09 0.06 12.37
CA GLN A 128 -3.67 1.45 12.51
C GLN A 128 -4.29 2.35 11.42
N ALA A 129 -4.36 1.86 10.18
CA ALA A 129 -5.03 2.50 9.05
C ALA A 129 -6.53 2.66 9.26
N THR A 130 -7.18 1.69 9.90
CA THR A 130 -8.59 1.80 10.26
C THR A 130 -8.79 2.85 11.36
N ASP A 131 -8.00 2.78 12.44
CA ASP A 131 -8.10 3.70 13.57
C ASP A 131 -7.81 5.16 13.18
N LEU A 132 -6.84 5.38 12.28
CA LEU A 132 -6.52 6.73 11.78
C LEU A 132 -7.65 7.31 10.91
N ILE A 133 -8.35 6.49 10.13
CA ILE A 133 -9.52 6.91 9.34
C ILE A 133 -10.67 7.28 10.26
N VAL A 134 -10.98 6.43 11.26
CA VAL A 134 -12.03 6.71 12.24
C VAL A 134 -11.72 8.00 13.00
N GLY A 135 -10.50 8.16 13.50
CA GLY A 135 -10.06 9.37 14.19
C GLY A 135 -10.13 10.63 13.32
N TYR A 136 -9.84 10.51 12.02
CA TYR A 136 -9.98 11.60 11.06
C TYR A 136 -11.45 11.99 10.85
N LEU A 137 -12.33 11.03 10.58
CA LEU A 137 -13.76 11.28 10.36
C LEU A 137 -14.43 11.86 11.60
N ASP A 138 -14.05 11.39 12.78
CA ASP A 138 -14.48 11.96 14.06
C ASP A 138 -14.06 13.42 14.21
N HIS A 139 -12.81 13.74 13.83
CA HIS A 139 -12.34 15.13 13.83
C HIS A 139 -13.15 16.00 12.85
N VAL A 140 -13.36 15.54 11.62
CA VAL A 140 -14.20 16.22 10.62
C VAL A 140 -15.62 16.45 11.14
N GLY A 141 -16.20 15.45 11.82
CA GLY A 141 -17.52 15.55 12.44
C GLY A 141 -17.60 16.66 13.48
N ARG A 142 -16.57 16.75 14.35
CA ARG A 142 -16.48 17.80 15.37
C ARG A 142 -16.26 19.21 14.79
N THR A 143 -15.52 19.34 13.68
CA THR A 143 -15.12 20.65 13.15
C THR A 143 -16.01 21.17 12.02
N ALA A 144 -16.60 20.29 11.22
CA ALA A 144 -17.30 20.63 9.98
C ALA A 144 -18.68 19.97 9.83
N GLY A 145 -19.06 19.11 10.79
CA GLY A 145 -20.40 18.52 10.86
C GLY A 145 -20.63 17.32 9.93
N PRO A 146 -21.82 16.71 10.00
CA PRO A 146 -22.11 15.41 9.40
C PRO A 146 -22.06 15.39 7.87
N VAL A 147 -22.41 16.50 7.20
CA VAL A 147 -22.32 16.60 5.73
C VAL A 147 -20.87 16.54 5.25
N ALA A 148 -19.92 17.09 6.03
CA ALA A 148 -18.51 17.02 5.71
C ALA A 148 -17.96 15.60 5.92
N VAL A 149 -18.44 14.89 6.96
CA VAL A 149 -18.09 13.49 7.21
C VAL A 149 -18.49 12.60 6.04
N GLU A 150 -19.72 12.74 5.52
CA GLU A 150 -20.18 11.97 4.37
C GLU A 150 -19.29 12.20 3.14
N ARG A 151 -18.93 13.45 2.84
CA ARG A 151 -18.03 13.78 1.72
C ARG A 151 -16.63 13.22 1.93
N ALA A 152 -16.10 13.32 3.15
CA ALA A 152 -14.79 12.77 3.50
C ALA A 152 -14.79 11.24 3.38
N TRP A 153 -15.82 10.57 3.89
CA TRP A 153 -15.99 9.13 3.78
C TRP A 153 -16.04 8.66 2.32
N GLN A 154 -16.80 9.34 1.46
CA GLN A 154 -16.82 9.02 0.03
C GLN A 154 -15.44 9.11 -0.63
N ARG A 155 -14.60 10.05 -0.18
CA ARG A 155 -13.23 10.19 -0.69
C ARG A 155 -12.29 9.12 -0.16
N VAL A 156 -12.40 8.77 1.13
CA VAL A 156 -11.72 7.61 1.71
C VAL A 156 -12.08 6.34 0.94
N TRP A 157 -13.37 6.10 0.70
CA TRP A 157 -13.83 4.96 -0.07
C TRP A 157 -13.28 4.95 -1.51
N ARG A 158 -13.20 6.13 -2.18
CA ARG A 158 -12.57 6.23 -3.50
C ARG A 158 -11.10 5.85 -3.46
N GLY A 159 -10.36 6.26 -2.43
CA GLY A 159 -8.98 5.84 -2.20
C GLY A 159 -8.85 4.32 -2.09
N TYR A 160 -9.63 3.71 -1.19
CA TYR A 160 -9.66 2.25 -1.01
C TYR A 160 -10.05 1.51 -2.30
N ALA A 161 -11.11 1.94 -2.98
CA ALA A 161 -11.57 1.31 -4.21
C ALA A 161 -10.57 1.49 -5.38
N SER A 162 -9.81 2.58 -5.39
CA SER A 162 -8.75 2.78 -6.39
C SER A 162 -7.59 1.80 -6.20
N PHE A 163 -7.30 1.39 -4.97
CA PHE A 163 -6.37 0.30 -4.71
C PHE A 163 -6.92 -1.03 -5.26
N ALA A 164 -8.18 -1.34 -4.98
CA ALA A 164 -8.87 -2.54 -5.48
C ALA A 164 -8.82 -2.67 -7.01
N PHE A 165 -8.77 -1.54 -7.75
CA PHE A 165 -8.62 -1.54 -9.21
C PHE A 165 -7.37 -2.27 -9.70
N PHE A 166 -6.26 -2.18 -8.97
CA PHE A 166 -4.98 -2.78 -9.35
C PHE A 166 -4.84 -4.23 -8.90
N VAL A 167 -5.48 -4.60 -7.78
CA VAL A 167 -5.38 -5.95 -7.21
C VAL A 167 -6.46 -6.89 -7.70
N GLU A 168 -7.61 -6.37 -8.14
CA GLU A 168 -8.71 -7.17 -8.70
C GLU A 168 -9.01 -6.77 -10.16
N PRO A 169 -8.09 -7.01 -11.11
CA PRO A 169 -8.25 -6.56 -12.49
C PRO A 169 -9.49 -7.14 -13.18
N GLN A 170 -9.96 -8.31 -12.76
CA GLN A 170 -11.19 -8.92 -13.27
C GLN A 170 -12.45 -8.24 -12.75
N LEU A 171 -12.47 -7.82 -11.48
CA LEU A 171 -13.57 -7.05 -10.91
C LEU A 171 -13.59 -5.65 -11.53
N ALA A 172 -12.43 -5.00 -11.61
CA ALA A 172 -12.27 -3.70 -12.23
C ALA A 172 -12.81 -3.67 -13.67
N ARG A 173 -12.43 -4.64 -14.52
CA ARG A 173 -12.94 -4.76 -15.89
C ARG A 173 -14.46 -4.92 -15.94
N ARG A 174 -15.04 -5.75 -15.07
CA ARG A 174 -16.49 -5.96 -14.99
C ARG A 174 -17.23 -4.67 -14.62
N LEU A 175 -16.74 -3.95 -13.61
CA LEU A 175 -17.34 -2.69 -13.15
C LEU A 175 -17.24 -1.58 -14.21
N MET A 176 -16.13 -1.51 -14.96
CA MET A 176 -15.97 -0.55 -16.06
C MET A 176 -16.87 -0.86 -17.26
N ALA A 177 -17.01 -2.14 -17.62
CA ALA A 177 -17.93 -2.57 -18.68
C ALA A 177 -19.39 -2.24 -18.33
N GLY A 178 -19.80 -2.46 -17.08
CA GLY A 178 -21.16 -2.12 -16.61
C GLY A 178 -21.46 -0.62 -16.63
N ARG A 179 -20.47 0.25 -16.41
CA ARG A 179 -20.61 1.71 -16.51
C ARG A 179 -20.66 2.24 -17.94
N ALA A 180 -20.01 1.57 -18.89
CA ALA A 180 -20.06 1.96 -20.29
C ALA A 180 -21.40 1.58 -20.97
N ALA A 181 -22.16 0.68 -20.36
CA ALA A 181 -23.45 0.21 -20.84
C ALA A 181 -24.67 0.90 -20.18
N ALA A 182 -24.44 1.83 -19.25
CA ALA A 182 -25.45 2.59 -18.52
C ALA A 182 -25.39 4.08 -18.92
#